data_AF-X1LBI0-F1
#
_entry.id   AF-X1LBI0-F1
#
_cell.length_a   1.000
_cell.length_b   1.000
_cell.length_c   1.000
_cell.angle_alpha   90.00
_cell.angle_beta   90.00
_cell.angle_gamma   90.00
#
_symmetry.space_group_name_H-M   'P 1'
#
loop_
_entity.id
_entity.type
_entity.pdbx_description
1 polymer ?
#
loop_
_entity_poly.entity_id
_entity_poly.type
_entity_poly.pdbx_seq_one_letter_code
_entity_poly.pdbx_strand_id
1 'polypeptide(L)'
;GVAILNEIAKLIKNNPLENYDVILLWSGAEEWGLKGSKDFCKKNRAYLREKYDLNHSFNINVDMVGTYIGLKTKSSLHLRRQKASFDLNKTLEETANELNIPI
;
A
#
# COMPACT_ATOMS: atom_id res chain seq x y z
N GLY A 1 0.07 10.59 -5.65
CA GLY A 1 0.25 9.12 -5.82
C GLY A 1 1.40 8.77 -6.73
N VAL A 2 1.21 8.88 -8.06
CA VAL A 2 2.11 8.31 -9.09
C VAL A 2 3.59 8.71 -8.96
N ALA A 3 3.89 10.00 -8.81
CA ALA A 3 5.28 10.47 -8.68
C ALA A 3 5.99 9.89 -7.45
N ILE A 4 5.28 9.81 -6.31
CA ILE A 4 5.80 9.20 -5.08
C ILE A 4 6.11 7.73 -5.30
N LEU A 5 5.21 6.97 -5.94
CA LEU A 5 5.45 5.56 -6.27
C LEU A 5 6.66 5.38 -7.19
N ASN A 6 6.90 6.30 -8.12
CA ASN A 6 8.08 6.25 -8.99
C ASN A 6 9.39 6.47 -8.22
N GLU A 7 9.42 7.39 -7.25
CA GLU A 7 10.61 7.58 -6.40
C GLU A 7 10.83 6.38 -5.48
N ILE A 8 9.77 5.80 -4.90
CA ILE A 8 9.85 4.54 -4.14
C ILE A 8 10.42 3.41 -5.00
N ALA A 9 9.99 3.30 -6.27
CA ALA A 9 10.52 2.30 -7.20
C ALA A 9 12.03 2.43 -7.39
N LYS A 10 12.53 3.66 -7.56
CA LYS A 10 13.98 3.94 -7.68
C LYS A 10 14.71 3.57 -6.38
N LEU A 11 14.16 3.94 -5.24
CA LEU A 11 14.75 3.66 -3.93
C LEU A 11 14.89 2.16 -3.69
N ILE A 12 13.83 1.38 -3.95
CA ILE A 12 13.84 -0.09 -3.76
C ILE A 12 14.76 -0.77 -4.78
N LYS A 13 14.81 -0.27 -6.02
CA LYS A 13 15.75 -0.78 -7.02
C LYS A 13 17.21 -0.66 -6.56
N ASN A 14 17.54 0.45 -5.90
CA ASN A 14 18.88 0.70 -5.38
C ASN A 14 19.12 0.04 -4.02
N ASN A 15 18.06 -0.20 -3.25
CA ASN A 15 18.10 -0.76 -1.90
C ASN A 15 17.00 -1.84 -1.78
N PRO A 16 17.21 -3.04 -2.36
CA PRO A 16 16.21 -4.09 -2.32
C PRO A 16 15.98 -4.56 -0.88
N LEU A 17 14.72 -4.84 -0.55
CA LEU A 17 14.37 -5.39 0.75
C LEU A 17 14.67 -6.90 0.77
N GLU A 18 15.27 -7.39 1.85
CA GLU A 18 15.65 -8.80 1.96
C GLU A 18 14.47 -9.71 2.36
N ASN A 19 13.52 -9.18 3.13
CA ASN A 19 12.46 -9.98 3.77
C ASN A 19 11.05 -9.68 3.24
N TYR A 20 10.92 -8.78 2.26
CA TYR A 20 9.63 -8.35 1.74
C TYR A 20 9.67 -8.23 0.22
N ASP A 21 8.69 -8.85 -0.43
CA ASP A 21 8.34 -8.51 -1.81
C ASP A 21 7.56 -7.20 -1.84
N VAL A 22 7.98 -6.26 -2.70
CA VAL A 22 7.25 -5.00 -2.92
C VAL A 22 6.61 -5.01 -4.30
N ILE A 23 5.28 -4.86 -4.32
CA ILE A 23 4.49 -4.74 -5.54
C ILE A 23 3.98 -3.31 -5.64
N LEU A 24 4.50 -2.56 -6.62
CA LEU A 24 4.04 -1.21 -6.91
C LEU A 24 2.94 -1.25 -7.97
N LEU A 25 1.80 -0.65 -7.65
CA LEU A 25 0.60 -0.68 -8.49
C LEU A 25 0.19 0.74 -8.89
N TRP A 26 0.08 0.97 -10.20
CA TRP A 26 -0.48 2.18 -10.79
C TRP A 26 -1.83 1.85 -11.41
N SER A 27 -2.91 2.02 -10.66
CA SER A 27 -4.26 1.85 -11.19
C SER A 27 -4.76 3.16 -11.79
N GLY A 28 -5.01 3.18 -13.10
CA GLY A 28 -5.78 4.26 -13.74
C GLY A 28 -7.28 4.16 -13.42
N ALA A 29 -8.07 5.12 -13.91
CA ALA A 29 -9.53 5.10 -13.83
C ALA A 29 -10.11 4.91 -12.40
N GLU A 30 -9.43 5.43 -11.38
CA GLU A 30 -9.94 5.44 -10.00
C GLU A 30 -11.20 6.30 -9.89
N GLU A 31 -11.20 7.47 -10.53
CA GLU A 31 -12.31 8.44 -10.57
C GLU A 31 -13.61 7.88 -11.16
N TRP A 32 -13.55 6.71 -11.81
CA TRP A 32 -14.71 5.98 -12.33
C TRP A 32 -15.19 4.89 -11.36
N GLY A 33 -15.11 5.15 -10.06
CA GLY A 33 -15.57 4.22 -9.01
C GLY A 33 -14.62 3.05 -8.77
N LEU A 34 -13.31 3.32 -8.73
CA LEU A 34 -12.24 2.34 -8.52
C LEU A 34 -12.12 1.31 -9.64
N LYS A 35 -12.51 1.66 -10.87
CA LYS A 35 -12.62 0.70 -11.98
C LYS A 35 -11.29 0.04 -12.29
N GLY A 36 -10.21 0.81 -12.40
CA GLY A 36 -8.91 0.22 -12.75
C GLY A 36 -8.35 -0.71 -11.67
N SER A 37 -8.53 -0.40 -10.38
CA SER A 37 -8.06 -1.28 -9.31
C SER A 37 -8.90 -2.56 -9.20
N LYS A 38 -10.21 -2.47 -9.45
CA LYS A 38 -11.10 -3.65 -9.59
C LYS A 38 -10.70 -4.53 -10.77
N ASP A 39 -10.46 -3.94 -11.93
CA ASP A 39 -10.05 -4.66 -13.13
C ASP A 39 -8.68 -5.32 -12.95
N PHE A 40 -7.74 -4.63 -12.32
CA PHE A 40 -6.44 -5.19 -11.96
C PHE A 40 -6.58 -6.43 -11.05
N CYS A 41 -7.35 -6.30 -9.97
CA CYS A 41 -7.61 -7.41 -9.06
C CYS A 41 -8.26 -8.59 -9.80
N LYS A 42 -9.26 -8.32 -10.65
CA LYS A 42 -9.96 -9.37 -11.40
C LYS A 42 -9.00 -10.15 -12.32
N LYS A 43 -8.08 -9.46 -12.99
CA LYS A 43 -7.12 -10.06 -13.93
C LYS A 43 -5.96 -10.77 -13.24
N ASN A 44 -5.43 -10.23 -12.14
CA ASN A 44 -4.14 -10.65 -11.61
C ASN A 44 -4.22 -11.44 -10.29
N ARG A 45 -5.40 -11.52 -9.64
CA ARG A 45 -5.52 -12.13 -8.30
C ARG A 45 -5.07 -13.58 -8.22
N ALA A 46 -5.34 -14.39 -9.26
CA ALA A 46 -4.92 -15.79 -9.28
C ALA A 46 -3.39 -15.90 -9.27
N TYR A 47 -2.74 -15.22 -10.21
CA TYR A 47 -1.28 -15.13 -10.30
C TYR A 47 -0.64 -14.60 -9.01
N LEU A 48 -1.18 -13.52 -8.45
CA LEU A 48 -0.63 -12.92 -7.22
C LEU A 48 -0.73 -13.88 -6.02
N ARG A 49 -1.81 -14.65 -5.92
CA ARG A 49 -1.99 -15.64 -4.84
C ARG A 49 -1.07 -16.84 -5.01
N GLU A 50 -0.77 -17.24 -6.23
CA GLU A 50 0.14 -18.35 -6.52
C GLU A 50 1.60 -17.95 -6.24
N LYS A 51 1.97 -16.71 -6.59
CA LYS A 51 3.35 -16.23 -6.52
C LYS A 51 3.76 -15.66 -5.16
N TYR A 52 2.83 -15.09 -4.39
CA TYR A 52 3.14 -14.32 -3.17
C TYR A 52 2.28 -14.75 -1.97
N ASP A 53 2.80 -14.56 -0.76
CA ASP A 53 2.04 -14.77 0.47
C ASP A 53 1.13 -13.58 0.80
N LEU A 54 -0.05 -13.58 0.18
CA LEU A 54 -1.04 -12.52 0.41
C LEU A 54 -1.63 -12.53 1.84
N ASN A 55 -1.50 -13.61 2.60
CA ASN A 55 -2.04 -13.69 3.97
C ASN A 55 -1.16 -12.95 4.99
N HIS A 56 0.12 -12.75 4.68
CA HIS A 56 1.07 -11.96 5.47
C HIS A 56 1.48 -10.67 4.73
N SER A 57 0.56 -10.12 3.94
CA SER A 57 0.75 -8.87 3.19
C SER A 57 -0.11 -7.74 3.76
N PHE A 58 0.35 -6.51 3.58
CA PHE A 58 -0.41 -5.29 3.83
C PHE A 58 -0.42 -4.40 2.58
N ASN A 59 -1.45 -3.56 2.45
CA ASN A 59 -1.60 -2.65 1.31
C ASN A 59 -1.55 -1.20 1.80
N ILE A 60 -0.63 -0.41 1.24
CA ILE A 60 -0.58 1.04 1.44
C ILE A 60 -1.18 1.69 0.19
N ASN A 61 -2.29 2.39 0.35
CA ASN A 61 -2.83 3.22 -0.72
C ASN A 61 -2.27 4.64 -0.61
N VAL A 62 -1.55 5.09 -1.65
CA VAL A 62 -0.92 6.41 -1.70
C VAL A 62 -1.71 7.34 -2.60
N ASP A 63 -2.57 8.15 -1.99
CA ASP A 63 -3.38 9.14 -2.67
C ASP A 63 -3.18 10.53 -2.05
N MET A 64 -3.45 11.58 -2.83
CA MET A 64 -3.35 12.95 -2.33
C MET A 64 -4.52 13.27 -1.42
N VAL A 65 -4.21 13.75 -0.22
CA VAL A 65 -5.22 14.21 0.75
C VAL A 65 -4.86 15.62 1.20
N GLY A 66 -5.48 16.63 0.58
CA GLY A 66 -5.25 18.03 0.93
C GLY A 66 -3.79 18.47 0.68
N THR A 67 -3.25 19.27 1.61
CA THR A 67 -1.93 19.92 1.49
C THR A 67 -0.85 19.35 2.42
N TYR A 68 -1.18 18.35 3.25
CA TYR A 68 -0.27 17.75 4.22
C TYR A 68 -0.27 16.21 4.10
N ILE A 69 0.78 15.57 4.62
CA ILE A 69 0.83 14.11 4.73
C ILE A 69 -0.10 13.74 5.88
N GLY A 70 -1.08 12.87 5.65
CA GLY A 70 -1.98 12.41 6.69
C GLY A 70 -2.23 10.90 6.59
N LEU A 71 -2.24 10.23 7.74
CA LEU A 71 -2.62 8.82 7.84
C LEU A 71 -4.14 8.70 7.96
N LYS A 72 -4.78 8.08 6.97
CA LYS A 72 -6.23 7.89 6.98
C LYS A 72 -6.57 6.44 7.29
N THR A 73 -7.09 6.21 8.50
CA THR A 73 -7.70 4.93 8.86
C THR A 73 -8.99 4.74 8.08
N LYS A 74 -8.95 3.99 6.98
CA LYS A 74 -10.16 3.49 6.32
C LYS A 74 -10.51 2.12 6.90
N SER A 75 -11.62 2.03 7.63
CA SER A 75 -12.21 0.75 7.98
C SER A 75 -12.75 0.09 6.70
N SER A 76 -11.96 -0.79 6.09
CA SER A 76 -12.45 -1.60 4.98
C SER A 76 -13.49 -2.59 5.51
N LEU A 77 -14.76 -2.36 5.20
CA LEU A 77 -15.92 -3.04 5.81
C LEU A 77 -15.90 -4.58 5.72
N HIS A 78 -15.08 -5.22 4.87
CA HIS A 78 -15.12 -6.68 4.64
C HIS A 78 -13.78 -7.36 4.30
N LEU A 79 -12.62 -6.75 4.61
CA LEU A 79 -11.37 -7.52 4.55
C LEU A 79 -11.26 -8.33 5.85
N ARG A 80 -11.31 -9.66 5.72
CA ARG A 80 -11.09 -10.62 6.82
C ARG A 80 -9.99 -10.07 7.73
N ARG A 81 -10.33 -9.83 9.00
CA ARG A 81 -9.37 -9.55 10.06
C ARG A 81 -8.24 -10.60 9.96
N GLN A 82 -7.09 -10.22 9.41
CA GLN A 82 -5.85 -10.96 9.65
C GLN A 82 -5.69 -11.02 11.17
N LYS A 83 -5.22 -12.17 11.69
CA LYS A 83 -5.06 -12.43 13.12
C LYS A 83 -4.18 -11.34 13.77
N ALA A 84 -4.83 -10.33 14.34
CA ALA A 84 -4.53 -9.61 15.59
C ALA A 84 -3.06 -9.37 16.04
N SER A 85 -2.10 -9.00 15.19
CA SER A 85 -0.78 -8.57 15.72
C SER A 85 -0.10 -7.38 15.03
N PHE A 86 -0.36 -7.12 13.75
CA PHE A 86 0.30 -6.02 13.03
C PHE A 86 -0.66 -4.85 12.78
N ASP A 87 -0.37 -3.71 13.40
CA ASP A 87 -1.06 -2.44 13.16
C ASP A 87 -0.16 -1.52 12.32
N LEU A 88 -0.41 -1.53 11.01
CA LEU A 88 0.35 -0.73 10.05
C LEU A 88 0.30 0.78 10.35
N ASN A 89 -0.84 1.29 10.83
CA ASN A 89 -0.95 2.72 11.11
C ASN A 89 -0.07 3.11 12.30
N LYS A 90 -0.11 2.31 13.37
CA LYS A 90 0.76 2.51 14.52
C LYS A 90 2.24 2.46 14.12
N THR A 91 2.64 1.48 13.30
CA THR A 91 4.04 1.39 12.81
C THR A 91 4.43 2.61 11.97
N LEU A 92 3.53 3.12 11.12
CA LEU A 92 3.79 4.34 10.34
C LEU A 92 3.89 5.58 11.25
N GLU A 93 3.07 5.67 12.29
CA GLU A 93 3.13 6.75 13.28
C GLU A 93 4.44 6.72 14.07
N GLU A 94 4.84 5.56 14.59
CA GLU A 94 6.12 5.37 15.28
C GLU A 94 7.30 5.74 14.37
N THR A 95 7.29 5.27 13.12
CA THR A 95 8.34 5.58 12.13
C THR A 95 8.40 7.08 11.82
N ALA A 96 7.25 7.74 11.65
CA ALA A 96 7.20 9.17 11.37
C ALA A 96 7.74 9.98 12.56
N ASN A 97 7.42 9.58 13.79
CA ASN A 97 7.96 10.20 15.00
C ASN A 97 9.47 10.04 15.09
N GLU A 98 10.01 8.84 14.85
CA GLU A 98 11.45 8.59 14.84
C GLU A 98 12.19 9.43 13.78
N LEU A 99 11.57 9.61 12.61
CA LEU A 99 12.13 10.39 11.51
C LEU A 99 11.84 11.89 11.60
N ASN A 100 11.12 12.36 12.63
CA ASN A 100 10.63 13.74 12.77
C ASN A 100 9.82 14.23 11.55
N ILE A 101 9.00 13.35 10.97
CA ILE A 101 8.11 13.67 9.86
C ILE A 101 6.72 13.99 10.43
N PRO A 102 6.17 15.19 10.19
CA PRO A 102 4.81 15.52 10.61
C PRO A 102 3.78 14.76 9.76
N ILE A 103 2.83 14.11 10.44
CA ILE A 103 1.72 13.30 9.88
C ILE A 103 0.38 13.64 10.53
#